data_AF-A0A9N9X8Y9-F1
#
_entry.id   AF-A0A9N9X8Y9-F1
#
_cell.length_a   1.000
_cell.length_b   1.000
_cell.length_c   1.000
_cell.angle_alpha   90.00
_cell.angle_beta   90.00
_cell.angle_gamma   90.00
#
_symmetry.space_group_name_H-M   'P 1'
#
loop_
_entity.id
_entity.type
_entity.pdbx_description
1 polymer ?
#
loop_
_entity_poly.entity_id
_entity_poly.type
_entity_poly.pdbx_seq_one_letter_code
_entity_poly.pdbx_strand_id
1 'polypeptide(L)'
;MNYWSFFCALFAVLCFARAENYYFIKKCYKEDKNINICLRQSTNFLIANLRRGIPELDVYDPEPIIIDQIQLALGTGPDGYRATFRDIEAFGVSNLTVTAVR
;
A
#
# COMPACT_ATOMS: atom_id res chain seq x y z
N MET A 1 -43.90 24.02 -18.10
CA MET A 1 -42.49 23.94 -17.66
C MET A 1 -42.34 22.65 -16.88
N ASN A 2 -41.71 21.64 -17.48
CA ASN A 2 -41.85 20.26 -17.04
C ASN A 2 -40.84 19.93 -15.93
N TYR A 3 -41.34 19.65 -14.73
CA TYR A 3 -40.57 19.21 -13.56
C TYR A 3 -39.68 17.99 -13.84
N TRP A 4 -40.03 17.18 -14.85
CA TRP A 4 -39.25 16.04 -15.33
C TRP A 4 -37.83 16.43 -15.80
N SER A 5 -37.68 17.54 -16.53
CA SER A 5 -36.36 17.99 -16.99
C SER A 5 -35.47 18.45 -15.83
N PHE A 6 -36.06 19.08 -14.82
CA PHE A 6 -35.33 19.46 -13.60
C PHE A 6 -34.89 18.25 -12.78
N PHE A 7 -35.75 17.23 -12.66
CA PHE A 7 -35.42 16.01 -11.93
C PHE A 7 -34.30 15.21 -12.61
N CYS A 8 -34.31 15.11 -13.95
CA CYS A 8 -33.20 14.49 -14.70
C CYS A 8 -31.88 15.24 -14.52
N ALA A 9 -31.90 16.58 -14.53
CA ALA A 9 -30.70 17.38 -14.33
C ALA A 9 -30.13 17.21 -12.91
N LEU A 10 -31.00 17.16 -11.88
CA LEU A 10 -30.60 16.94 -10.48
C LEU A 10 -29.98 15.54 -10.27
N PHE A 11 -30.56 14.51 -10.90
CA PHE A 11 -30.06 13.13 -10.82
C PHE A 11 -28.71 12.96 -11.54
N ALA A 12 -28.51 13.66 -12.66
CA ALA A 12 -27.24 13.65 -13.38
C ALA A 12 -26.09 14.28 -12.56
N VAL A 13 -26.36 15.34 -11.79
CA VAL A 13 -25.36 16.00 -10.93
C VAL A 13 -24.96 15.12 -9.75
N LEU A 14 -25.88 14.34 -9.17
CA LEU A 14 -25.60 13.41 -8.06
C LEU A 14 -24.80 12.17 -8.49
N CYS A 15 -24.78 11.82 -9.79
CA CYS A 15 -24.15 10.59 -10.29
C CYS A 15 -22.66 10.75 -10.63
N PHE A 16 -22.08 11.96 -10.54
CA PHE A 16 -20.64 12.18 -10.71
C PHE A 16 -19.84 11.73 -9.46
N ALA A 17 -19.93 10.45 -9.11
CA ALA A 17 -18.94 9.83 -8.25
C ALA A 17 -17.63 9.70 -9.06
N ARG A 18 -16.73 10.65 -8.89
CA ARG A 18 -15.42 10.64 -9.55
C ARG A 18 -14.61 9.48 -8.96
N ALA A 19 -14.48 8.39 -9.71
CA ALA A 19 -13.66 7.27 -9.29
C ALA A 19 -12.19 7.68 -9.33
N GLU A 20 -11.59 8.02 -8.18
CA GLU A 20 -10.15 8.30 -8.11
C GLU A 20 -9.37 7.06 -8.55
N ASN A 21 -8.55 7.20 -9.59
CA ASN A 21 -7.76 6.12 -10.15
C ASN A 21 -6.29 6.48 -9.98
N TYR A 22 -5.64 5.90 -8.98
CA TYR A 22 -4.21 6.09 -8.77
C TYR A 22 -3.42 5.19 -9.71
N TYR A 23 -2.43 5.75 -10.41
CA TYR A 23 -1.65 5.00 -11.41
C TYR A 23 -0.81 3.87 -10.80
N PHE A 24 -0.51 3.94 -9.50
CA PHE A 24 0.37 3.02 -8.77
C PHE A 24 -0.35 1.86 -8.09
N ILE A 25 -1.68 1.82 -8.07
CA ILE A 25 -2.47 0.74 -7.45
C ILE A 25 -3.53 0.19 -8.41
N LYS A 26 -3.79 -1.11 -8.35
CA LYS A 26 -4.90 -1.72 -9.10
C LYS A 26 -6.09 -1.92 -8.16
N LYS A 27 -7.27 -1.50 -8.60
CA LYS A 27 -8.51 -1.70 -7.84
C LYS A 27 -8.91 -3.17 -7.89
N CYS A 28 -9.38 -3.68 -6.76
CA CYS A 28 -9.96 -5.01 -6.63
C CYS A 28 -11.35 -4.89 -6.00
N TYR A 29 -12.27 -5.75 -6.40
CA TYR A 29 -13.66 -5.74 -5.92
C TYR A 29 -13.90 -6.92 -4.99
N LYS A 30 -14.54 -6.66 -3.85
CA LYS A 30 -14.76 -7.67 -2.81
C LYS A 30 -15.60 -8.85 -3.30
N GLU A 31 -16.47 -8.61 -4.27
CA GLU A 31 -17.40 -9.57 -4.85
C GLU A 31 -16.72 -10.49 -5.88
N ASP A 32 -15.47 -10.20 -6.27
CA ASP A 32 -14.72 -11.03 -7.22
C ASP A 32 -14.36 -12.38 -6.58
N LYS A 33 -14.72 -13.48 -7.27
CA LYS A 33 -14.38 -14.85 -6.87
C LYS A 33 -12.86 -15.07 -6.78
N ASN A 34 -12.07 -14.26 -7.48
CA ASN A 34 -10.62 -14.33 -7.54
C ASN A 34 -9.94 -13.15 -6.83
N ILE A 35 -10.58 -12.58 -5.80
CA ILE A 35 -10.05 -11.41 -5.05
C ILE A 35 -8.59 -11.58 -4.61
N ASN A 36 -8.18 -12.76 -4.14
CA ASN A 36 -6.81 -13.01 -3.69
C ASN A 36 -5.78 -12.89 -4.82
N ILE A 37 -6.15 -13.27 -6.04
CA ILE A 37 -5.30 -13.11 -7.23
C ILE A 37 -5.17 -11.63 -7.56
N CYS A 38 -6.30 -10.91 -7.56
CA CYS A 38 -6.30 -9.47 -7.82
C CYS A 38 -5.45 -8.72 -6.78
N LEU A 39 -5.63 -9.00 -5.48
CA LEU A 39 -4.87 -8.37 -4.42
C LEU A 39 -3.38 -8.66 -4.57
N ARG A 40 -2.99 -9.92 -4.82
CA ARG A 40 -1.58 -10.27 -5.06
C ARG A 40 -1.00 -9.48 -6.24
N GLN A 41 -1.71 -9.38 -7.35
CA GLN A 41 -1.26 -8.65 -8.53
C GLN A 41 -1.18 -7.14 -8.25
N SER A 42 -2.17 -6.59 -7.55
CA SER A 42 -2.22 -5.18 -7.16
C SER A 42 -1.07 -4.82 -6.23
N THR A 43 -0.79 -5.64 -5.22
CA THR A 43 0.33 -5.40 -4.29
C THR A 43 1.68 -5.48 -5.00
N ASN A 44 1.89 -6.48 -5.88
CA ASN A 44 3.12 -6.56 -6.67
C ASN A 44 3.27 -5.37 -7.64
N PHE A 45 2.15 -4.90 -8.21
CA PHE A 45 2.14 -3.69 -9.03
C PHE A 45 2.49 -2.44 -8.21
N LEU A 46 1.97 -2.32 -6.99
CA LEU A 46 2.31 -1.24 -6.06
C LEU A 46 3.80 -1.26 -5.70
N ILE A 47 4.36 -2.41 -5.34
CA ILE A 47 5.80 -2.57 -5.02
C ILE A 47 6.66 -2.14 -6.20
N ALA A 48 6.30 -2.52 -7.42
CA ALA A 48 7.04 -2.11 -8.61
C ALA A 48 7.03 -0.59 -8.85
N ASN A 49 5.97 0.11 -8.41
CA ASN A 49 5.91 1.57 -8.45
C ASN A 49 6.65 2.21 -7.28
N LEU A 50 6.54 1.66 -6.08
CA LEU A 50 7.33 2.11 -4.92
C LEU A 50 8.83 2.07 -5.20
N ARG A 51 9.32 1.04 -5.91
CA ARG A 51 10.72 0.95 -6.36
C ARG A 51 11.18 2.15 -7.20
N ARG A 52 10.26 2.81 -7.93
CA ARG A 52 10.56 4.00 -8.74
C ARG A 52 10.32 5.32 -8.00
N GLY A 53 9.78 5.25 -6.78
CA GLY A 53 9.21 6.40 -6.08
C GLY A 53 7.75 6.68 -6.47
N ILE A 54 7.00 7.21 -5.51
CA ILE A 54 5.63 7.73 -5.67
C ILE A 54 5.60 9.11 -5.00
N PRO A 55 5.85 10.19 -5.75
CA PRO A 55 5.95 11.55 -5.20
C PRO A 55 4.65 12.01 -4.51
N GLU A 56 3.49 11.55 -4.95
CA GLU A 56 2.20 11.86 -4.32
C GLU A 56 2.06 11.29 -2.90
N LEU A 57 2.91 10.31 -2.55
CA LEU A 57 3.00 9.71 -1.22
C LEU A 57 4.29 10.11 -0.50
N ASP A 58 5.02 11.11 -1.00
CA ASP A 58 6.31 11.56 -0.46
C ASP A 58 7.39 10.45 -0.45
N VAL A 59 7.28 9.50 -1.39
CA VAL A 59 8.25 8.41 -1.56
C VAL A 59 9.14 8.73 -2.75
N TYR A 60 10.39 9.13 -2.51
CA TYR A 60 11.36 9.41 -3.57
C TYR A 60 12.40 8.29 -3.69
N ASP A 61 13.09 8.03 -2.58
CA ASP A 61 14.12 7.01 -2.48
C ASP A 61 13.62 5.89 -1.55
N PRO A 62 13.14 4.76 -2.11
CA PRO A 62 12.53 3.70 -1.31
C PRO A 62 13.52 2.94 -0.43
N GLU A 63 14.83 3.04 -0.70
CA GLU A 63 15.90 2.37 0.06
C GLU A 63 17.20 3.20 0.05
N PRO A 64 18.01 3.13 1.12
CA PRO A 64 17.84 2.31 2.33
C PRO A 64 16.71 2.79 3.25
N ILE A 65 16.11 1.84 3.98
CA ILE A 65 15.24 2.18 5.11
C ILE A 65 16.14 2.38 6.33
N ILE A 66 16.11 3.60 6.88
CA ILE A 66 16.89 3.96 8.06
C ILE A 66 16.11 3.60 9.32
N ILE A 67 16.71 2.76 10.17
CA ILE A 67 16.15 2.37 11.46
C ILE A 67 17.08 2.86 12.57
N ASP A 68 16.60 3.82 13.35
CA ASP A 68 17.40 4.47 14.40
C ASP A 68 17.90 3.49 15.46
N GLN A 69 17.04 2.56 15.88
CA GLN A 69 17.39 1.61 16.92
C GLN A 69 16.53 0.33 16.91
N ILE A 70 17.18 -0.82 17.07
CA ILE A 70 16.53 -2.09 17.40
C ILE A 70 17.07 -2.60 18.73
N GLN A 71 16.18 -2.95 19.65
CA GLN A 71 16.54 -3.60 20.91
C GLN A 71 16.08 -5.05 20.90
N LEU A 72 17.00 -5.98 21.11
CA LEU A 72 16.70 -7.39 21.31
C LEU A 72 16.88 -7.75 22.78
N ALA A 73 15.93 -8.49 23.34
CA ALA A 73 16.01 -9.08 24.66
C ALA A 73 15.50 -10.52 24.58
N LEU A 74 16.39 -11.49 24.80
CA LEU A 74 16.09 -12.92 24.72
C LEU A 74 16.38 -13.59 26.05
N GLY A 75 15.39 -14.32 26.57
CA GLY A 75 15.47 -15.02 27.85
C GLY A 75 15.28 -14.10 29.07
N THR A 76 15.03 -14.75 30.21
CA THR A 76 14.93 -14.12 31.52
C THR A 76 15.80 -14.91 32.48
N GLY A 77 16.85 -14.31 33.06
CA GLY A 77 17.81 -15.01 33.92
C GLY A 77 19.27 -14.66 33.60
N PRO A 78 20.23 -15.30 34.27
CA PRO A 78 21.67 -15.01 34.12
C PRO A 78 22.22 -15.27 32.73
N ASP A 79 21.59 -16.16 31.95
CA ASP A 79 21.97 -16.48 30.57
C ASP A 79 21.16 -15.69 29.52
N GLY A 80 20.39 -14.68 29.96
CA GLY A 80 19.66 -13.80 29.05
C GLY A 80 20.61 -12.91 28.25
N TYR A 81 20.26 -12.61 27.00
CA TYR A 81 21.05 -11.73 26.14
C TYR A 81 20.24 -10.49 25.76
N ARG A 82 20.89 -9.32 25.85
CA ARG A 82 20.34 -8.04 25.41
C ARG A 82 21.28 -7.38 24.41
N ALA A 83 20.76 -7.03 23.25
CA ALA A 83 21.50 -6.36 22.19
C ALA A 83 20.81 -5.05 21.82
N THR A 84 21.60 -4.03 21.45
CA THR A 84 21.10 -2.78 20.87
C THR A 84 21.85 -2.51 19.58
N PHE A 85 21.11 -2.37 18.50
CA PHE A 85 21.61 -1.96 17.19
C PHE A 85 21.14 -0.53 16.94
N ARG A 86 22.00 0.31 16.37
CA ARG A 86 21.73 1.71 16.02
C ARG A 86 22.14 1.97 14.58
N ASP A 87 21.54 2.99 13.97
CA ASP A 87 21.92 3.49 12.65
C ASP A 87 21.91 2.37 11.59
N ILE A 88 20.81 1.60 11.56
CA ILE A 88 20.70 0.41 10.72
C ILE A 88 20.15 0.82 9.36
N GLU A 89 20.84 0.39 8.31
CA GLU A 89 20.35 0.50 6.93
C GLU A 89 19.78 -0.85 6.48
N ALA A 90 18.50 -0.87 6.12
CA ALA A 90 17.84 -2.06 5.59
C ALA A 90 17.59 -1.94 4.08
N PHE A 91 17.84 -3.05 3.37
CA PHE A 91 17.72 -3.18 1.91
C PHE A 91 16.93 -4.45 1.53
N GLY A 92 16.36 -4.48 0.33
CA GLY A 92 15.69 -5.64 -0.28
C GLY A 92 14.16 -5.55 -0.37
N VAL A 93 13.54 -4.61 0.34
CA VAL A 93 12.12 -4.26 0.22
C VAL A 93 11.80 -3.79 -1.21
N SER A 94 12.71 -3.09 -1.88
CA SER A 94 12.52 -2.66 -3.27
C SER A 94 12.41 -3.83 -4.28
N ASN A 95 12.82 -5.04 -3.89
CA ASN A 95 12.79 -6.25 -4.75
C ASN A 95 11.94 -7.38 -4.13
N LEU A 96 10.98 -7.04 -3.27
CA LEU A 96 10.12 -8.04 -2.65
C LEU A 96 9.03 -8.49 -3.64
N THR A 97 8.62 -9.77 -3.55
CA THR A 97 7.53 -10.32 -4.36
C THR A 97 6.51 -11.00 -3.46
N VAL A 98 5.24 -10.56 -3.57
CA VAL A 98 4.12 -11.17 -2.86
C VAL A 98 3.67 -12.43 -3.59
N THR A 99 3.75 -13.56 -2.89
CA THR A 99 3.41 -14.89 -3.40
C THR A 99 1.97 -15.28 -3.10
N ALA A 100 1.40 -14.81 -1.99
CA ALA A 100 0.04 -15.11 -1.58
C ALA A 100 -0.57 -13.97 -0.75
N VAL A 101 -1.89 -13.82 -0.86
CA VAL A 101 -2.73 -12.96 -0.02
C VAL A 101 -3.91 -13.83 0.42
N ARG A 102 -4.34 -13.69 1.68
CA ARG A 102 -5.44 -14.46 2.28
C ARG A 102 -6.49 -13.53 2.87
#